data_AF-A0A0C2R9X1-F1
#
_entry.id   AF-A0A0C2R9X1-F1
#
_cell.length_a   1.000
_cell.length_b   1.000
_cell.length_c   1.000
_cell.angle_alpha   90.00
_cell.angle_beta   90.00
_cell.angle_gamma   90.00
#
_symmetry.space_group_name_H-M   'P 1'
#
loop_
_entity.id
_entity.type
_entity.pdbx_description
1 polymer ?
#
loop_
_entity_poly.entity_id
_entity_poly.type
_entity_poly.pdbx_seq_one_letter_code
_entity_poly.pdbx_strand_id
1 'polypeptide(L)'
;MDGQFVFTMFLITLSVGPILMILSILYGRKKQMKWLWITNSLFLLFSIGVILYYLFNLDNINAENVPGDPRVLVLLLMSSYISIPTALSFFSFAAAIFIQQRKKANEQTGPQKS
;
A
#
# COMPACT_ATOMS: atom_id res chain seq x y z
N MET A 1 -28.47 -0.67 8.24
CA MET A 1 -27.87 0.37 7.39
C MET A 1 -26.42 0.68 7.77
N ASP A 2 -26.00 0.52 9.03
CA ASP A 2 -24.62 0.81 9.47
C ASP A 2 -23.54 -0.15 8.93
N GLY A 3 -23.86 -1.44 8.76
CA GLY A 3 -22.90 -2.44 8.26
C GLY A 3 -22.42 -2.16 6.83
N GLN A 4 -23.28 -1.62 5.96
CA GLN A 4 -22.94 -1.28 4.58
C GLN A 4 -22.00 -0.07 4.49
N PHE A 5 -22.14 0.87 5.43
CA PHE A 5 -21.25 2.03 5.53
C PHE A 5 -19.84 1.63 5.99
N VAL A 6 -19.73 0.79 7.03
CA VAL A 6 -18.45 0.26 7.52
C VAL A 6 -17.74 -0.54 6.43
N PHE A 7 -18.48 -1.36 5.69
CA PHE A 7 -17.94 -2.13 4.58
C PHE A 7 -17.44 -1.24 3.42
N THR A 8 -18.16 -0.17 3.09
CA THR A 8 -17.74 0.79 2.06
C THR A 8 -16.49 1.56 2.47
N MET A 9 -16.42 2.03 3.72
CA MET A 9 -15.23 2.66 4.30
C MET A 9 -14.01 1.73 4.27
N PHE A 10 -14.23 0.45 4.56
CA PHE A 10 -13.19 -0.57 4.49
C PHE A 10 -12.65 -0.76 3.07
N LEU A 11 -13.52 -0.87 2.06
CA LEU A 11 -13.13 -0.98 0.65
C LEU A 11 -12.36 0.24 0.14
N ILE A 12 -12.76 1.45 0.55
CA ILE A 12 -12.04 2.68 0.22
C ILE A 12 -10.63 2.64 0.82
N THR A 13 -10.52 2.27 2.10
CA THR A 13 -9.22 2.17 2.80
C THR A 13 -8.31 1.12 2.17
N LEU A 14 -8.88 -0.01 1.77
CA LEU A 14 -8.23 -1.08 1.00
C LEU A 14 -7.63 -0.59 -0.33
N SER A 15 -8.26 0.41 -0.95
CA SER A 15 -7.84 0.95 -2.25
C SER A 15 -6.68 1.93 -2.14
N VAL A 16 -6.49 2.58 -0.98
CA VAL A 16 -5.43 3.58 -0.76
C VAL A 16 -4.03 2.97 -0.93
N GLY A 17 -3.80 1.77 -0.40
CA GLY A 17 -2.51 1.08 -0.48
C GLY A 17 -2.05 0.79 -1.92
N PRO A 18 -2.87 0.11 -2.73
CA PRO A 18 -2.59 -0.12 -4.14
C PRO A 18 -2.32 1.16 -4.94
N ILE A 19 -3.09 2.22 -4.71
CA ILE A 19 -2.87 3.51 -5.39
C ILE A 19 -1.49 4.08 -5.03
N LEU A 20 -1.13 4.08 -3.75
CA LEU A 20 0.19 4.51 -3.27
C LEU A 20 1.34 3.69 -3.90
N MET A 21 1.19 2.37 -3.95
CA MET A 21 2.17 1.48 -4.57
C MET A 21 2.32 1.77 -6.06
N ILE A 22 1.23 2.01 -6.79
CA ILE A 22 1.27 2.39 -8.22
C ILE A 22 2.04 3.70 -8.40
N LEU A 23 1.75 4.72 -7.60
CA LEU A 23 2.47 6.00 -7.65
C LEU A 23 3.96 5.82 -7.35
N SER A 24 4.30 4.99 -6.35
CA SER A 24 5.68 4.67 -5.99
C SER A 24 6.43 3.94 -7.12
N ILE A 25 5.76 3.00 -7.81
CA ILE A 25 6.31 2.30 -8.99
C ILE A 25 6.59 3.30 -10.12
N LEU A 26 5.62 4.16 -10.46
CA LEU A 26 5.77 5.16 -11.53
C LEU A 26 6.93 6.12 -11.23
N TYR A 27 7.04 6.58 -10.00
CA TYR A 27 8.14 7.43 -9.56
C TYR A 27 9.49 6.72 -9.62
N GLY A 28 9.56 5.49 -9.10
CA GLY A 28 10.78 4.67 -9.11
C GLY A 28 11.28 4.40 -10.53
N ARG A 29 10.37 4.12 -11.47
CA ARG A 29 10.70 3.97 -12.89
C ARG A 29 11.22 5.28 -13.49
N LYS A 30 10.52 6.39 -13.27
CA LYS A 30 10.92 7.71 -13.81
C LYS A 30 12.29 8.15 -13.31
N LYS A 31 12.69 7.73 -12.12
CA LYS A 31 13.92 8.15 -11.45
C LYS A 31 15.00 7.08 -11.39
N GLN A 32 14.85 6.00 -12.17
CA GLN A 32 15.81 4.89 -12.28
C GLN A 32 16.13 4.20 -10.93
N MET A 33 15.23 4.30 -9.95
CA MET A 33 15.38 3.69 -8.63
C MET A 33 14.83 2.26 -8.66
N LYS A 34 15.67 1.31 -9.10
CA LYS A 34 15.30 -0.10 -9.28
C LYS A 34 14.66 -0.72 -8.04
N TRP A 35 15.26 -0.50 -6.88
CA TRP A 35 14.75 -1.04 -5.62
C TRP A 35 13.35 -0.54 -5.25
N LEU A 36 13.02 0.73 -5.56
CA LEU A 36 11.72 1.30 -5.21
C LEU A 36 10.59 0.69 -6.03
N TRP A 37 10.75 0.59 -7.35
CA TRP A 37 9.67 0.07 -8.18
C TRP A 37 9.53 -1.45 -8.07
N ILE A 38 10.63 -2.21 -7.89
CA ILE A 38 10.56 -3.66 -7.71
C ILE A 38 9.84 -4.03 -6.40
N THR A 39 10.21 -3.40 -5.28
CA THR A 39 9.59 -3.69 -3.98
C THR A 39 8.10 -3.33 -3.99
N ASN A 40 7.75 -2.17 -4.54
CA ASN A 40 6.36 -1.75 -4.63
C ASN A 40 5.54 -2.57 -5.64
N SER A 41 6.14 -3.09 -6.72
CA SER A 41 5.47 -4.05 -7.61
C SER A 41 5.18 -5.37 -6.92
N LEU A 42 6.11 -5.88 -6.11
CA LEU A 42 5.91 -7.10 -5.33
C LEU A 42 4.80 -6.92 -4.28
N PHE A 43 4.81 -5.78 -3.57
CA PHE A 43 3.76 -5.42 -2.63
C PHE A 43 2.40 -5.25 -3.32
N LEU A 44 2.37 -4.64 -4.50
CA LEU A 44 1.13 -4.48 -5.26
C LEU A 44 0.54 -5.83 -5.67
N LEU A 45 1.37 -6.75 -6.17
CA LEU A 45 0.93 -8.11 -6.50
C LEU A 45 0.41 -8.85 -5.27
N PHE A 46 1.11 -8.75 -4.14
CA PHE A 46 0.67 -9.34 -2.88
C PHE A 46 -0.67 -8.76 -2.43
N SER A 47 -0.81 -7.43 -2.42
CA SER A 47 -2.07 -6.76 -2.05
C SER A 47 -3.22 -7.13 -2.97
N ILE A 48 -3.00 -7.25 -4.29
CA ILE A 48 -4.02 -7.72 -5.23
C ILE A 48 -4.44 -9.15 -4.89
N GLY A 49 -3.49 -10.03 -4.56
CA GLY A 49 -3.79 -11.40 -4.13
C GLY A 49 -4.69 -11.44 -2.89
N VAL A 50 -4.40 -10.62 -1.88
CA VAL A 50 -5.21 -10.52 -0.66
C VAL A 50 -6.60 -9.94 -0.97
N ILE A 51 -6.69 -8.92 -1.83
CA ILE A 51 -7.96 -8.32 -2.26
C ILE A 51 -8.83 -9.35 -2.99
N LEU A 52 -8.25 -10.08 -3.95
CA LEU A 52 -8.98 -11.11 -4.69
C LEU A 52 -9.45 -12.23 -3.77
N TYR A 53 -8.59 -12.68 -2.85
CA TYR A 53 -8.98 -13.66 -1.83
C TYR A 53 -10.17 -13.17 -1.00
N TYR A 54 -10.19 -11.89 -0.62
CA TYR A 54 -11.31 -11.29 0.09
C TYR A 54 -12.59 -11.27 -0.75
N LEU A 55 -12.48 -10.85 -2.02
CA LEU A 55 -13.62 -10.78 -2.93
C LEU A 55 -14.23 -12.16 -3.24
N PHE A 56 -13.41 -13.21 -3.32
CA PHE A 56 -13.91 -14.58 -3.53
C PHE A 56 -14.56 -15.20 -2.28
N ASN A 57 -14.19 -14.75 -1.08
CA ASN A 57 -14.74 -15.25 0.17
C ASN A 57 -15.82 -14.34 0.76
N LEU A 58 -16.24 -13.32 0.02
CA LEU A 58 -17.15 -12.27 0.48
C LEU A 58 -18.51 -12.83 0.94
N ASP A 59 -19.06 -13.79 0.20
CA ASP A 59 -20.33 -14.43 0.54
C ASP A 59 -20.23 -15.29 1.81
N ASN A 60 -19.11 -15.99 2.01
CA ASN A 60 -18.85 -16.76 3.23
C ASN A 60 -18.66 -15.85 4.44
N ILE A 61 -17.98 -14.71 4.25
CA ILE A 61 -17.77 -13.71 5.31
C ILE A 61 -19.09 -13.05 5.68
N ASN A 62 -19.95 -12.74 4.72
CA ASN A 62 -21.19 -12.00 4.97
C ASN A 62 -22.29 -12.87 5.61
N ALA A 63 -22.31 -14.17 5.33
CA ALA A 63 -23.30 -15.11 5.88
C ALA A 63 -23.07 -15.48 7.35
N GLU A 64 -21.87 -15.24 7.91
CA GLU A 64 -21.45 -15.74 9.22
C GLU A 64 -20.91 -14.66 10.17
N ASN A 65 -21.19 -13.38 9.89
CA ASN A 65 -20.78 -12.25 10.74
C ASN A 65 -21.60 -12.20 12.05
N VAL A 66 -21.39 -13.19 12.93
CA VAL A 66 -21.87 -13.21 14.31
C VAL A 66 -20.83 -12.48 15.18
N PRO A 67 -21.22 -11.45 15.95
CA PRO A 67 -20.28 -10.75 16.82
C PRO A 67 -19.70 -11.70 17.87
N GLY A 68 -18.35 -11.81 17.91
CA GLY A 68 -17.61 -12.69 18.81
C GLY A 68 -17.03 -13.95 18.15
N ASP A 69 -17.31 -14.18 16.87
CA ASP A 69 -16.77 -15.32 16.13
C ASP A 69 -15.26 -15.13 15.80
N PRO A 70 -14.39 -16.14 16.01
CA PRO A 70 -12.99 -16.12 15.57
C PRO A 70 -12.77 -15.75 14.10
N ARG A 71 -13.80 -15.80 13.24
CA ARG A 71 -13.71 -15.33 11.84
C ARG A 71 -13.62 -13.80 11.71
N VAL A 72 -14.13 -13.02 12.66
CA VAL A 72 -13.92 -11.55 12.73
C VAL A 72 -12.46 -11.22 13.03
N LEU A 73 -11.80 -12.04 13.85
CA LEU A 73 -10.35 -11.98 14.09
C LEU A 73 -9.56 -12.28 12.82
N VAL A 74 -10.02 -13.22 11.99
CA VAL A 74 -9.42 -13.48 10.66
C VAL A 74 -9.57 -12.26 9.75
N LEU A 75 -10.71 -11.59 9.74
CA LEU A 75 -10.91 -10.35 8.97
C LEU A 75 -9.93 -9.24 9.41
N LEU A 76 -9.77 -9.06 10.72
CA LEU A 76 -8.83 -8.11 11.33
C LEU A 76 -7.36 -8.48 11.00
N LEU A 77 -6.99 -9.75 11.14
CA LEU A 77 -5.67 -10.27 10.76
C LEU A 77 -5.41 -10.05 9.26
N MET A 78 -6.37 -10.35 8.40
CA MET A 78 -6.29 -10.12 6.96
C MET A 78 -6.13 -8.63 6.61
N SER A 79 -6.81 -7.74 7.34
CA SER A 79 -6.63 -6.29 7.19
C SER A 79 -5.21 -5.84 7.56
N SER A 80 -4.58 -6.50 8.54
CA SER A 80 -3.18 -6.22 8.92
C SER A 80 -2.16 -6.66 7.87
N TYR A 81 -2.48 -7.67 7.04
CA TYR A 81 -1.62 -8.08 5.94
C TYR A 81 -1.58 -7.06 4.78
N ILE A 82 -2.57 -6.17 4.66
CA ILE A 82 -2.55 -5.09 3.68
C ILE A 82 -1.92 -3.82 4.25
N SER A 83 -2.06 -3.57 5.56
CA SER A 83 -1.52 -2.38 6.19
C SER A 83 0.02 -2.37 6.21
N ILE A 84 0.67 -3.51 6.44
CA ILE A 84 2.14 -3.61 6.49
C ILE A 84 2.79 -3.26 5.13
N PRO A 85 2.43 -3.91 4.00
CA PRO A 85 2.99 -3.54 2.69
C PRO A 85 2.66 -2.09 2.31
N THR A 86 1.48 -1.60 2.69
CA THR A 86 1.06 -0.22 2.43
C THR A 86 1.93 0.78 3.19
N ALA A 87 2.20 0.55 4.47
CA ALA A 87 3.08 1.39 5.27
C ALA A 87 4.52 1.37 4.73
N LEU A 88 5.05 0.18 4.40
CA LEU A 88 6.38 0.06 3.80
C LEU A 88 6.49 0.76 2.44
N SER A 89 5.44 0.67 1.62
CA SER A 89 5.32 1.42 0.37
C SER A 89 5.41 2.93 0.61
N PHE A 90 4.61 3.43 1.56
CA PHE A 90 4.62 4.85 1.91
C PHE A 90 6.01 5.34 2.38
N PHE A 91 6.63 4.62 3.33
CA PHE A 91 7.95 5.00 3.85
C PHE A 91 9.06 4.89 2.79
N SER A 92 9.04 3.84 1.96
CA SER A 92 10.02 3.68 0.87
C SER A 92 9.87 4.78 -0.17
N PHE A 93 8.64 5.18 -0.51
CA PHE A 93 8.35 6.28 -1.40
C PHE A 93 8.82 7.62 -0.84
N ALA A 94 8.52 7.91 0.43
CA ALA A 94 8.98 9.12 1.11
C ALA A 94 10.50 9.19 1.18
N ALA A 95 11.17 8.07 1.51
CA ALA A 95 12.62 7.98 1.53
C ALA A 95 13.23 8.26 0.14
N ALA A 96 12.63 7.72 -0.93
CA ALA A 96 13.08 7.98 -2.30
C ALA A 96 12.96 9.46 -2.69
N ILE A 97 11.89 10.13 -2.28
CA ILE A 97 11.72 11.58 -2.46
C ILE A 97 12.81 12.34 -1.71
N PHE A 98 13.05 12.01 -0.44
CA PHE A 98 14.04 12.68 0.39
C PHE A 98 15.46 12.53 -0.16
N ILE A 99 15.83 11.33 -0.61
CA ILE A 99 17.13 11.06 -1.25
C ILE A 99 17.30 11.93 -2.51
N GLN A 100 16.25 12.10 -3.32
CA GLN A 100 16.34 12.96 -4.51
C GLN A 100 16.42 14.44 -4.17
N GLN A 101 15.67 14.90 -3.17
CA GLN A 101 15.77 16.29 -2.72
C GLN A 101 17.17 16.60 -2.20
N ARG A 102 17.77 15.69 -1.41
CA ARG A 102 19.13 15.84 -0.91
C ARG A 102 20.17 15.88 -2.03
N LYS A 103 20.04 15.02 -3.05
CA LYS A 103 20.93 15.05 -4.22
C LYS A 103 20.87 16.39 -4.96
N LYS A 104 19.66 16.91 -5.20
CA LYS A 104 19.47 18.21 -5.85
C LYS A 104 20.04 19.38 -5.03
N ALA A 105 19.87 19.36 -3.71
CA ALA A 105 20.41 20.38 -2.83
C ALA A 105 21.95 20.41 -2.83
N ASN A 106 22.58 19.23 -2.89
CA ASN A 106 24.04 19.11 -3.00
C ASN A 106 24.58 19.51 -4.39
N GLU A 107 23.82 19.26 -5.47
CA GLU A 107 24.18 19.72 -6.83
C GLU A 107 24.13 21.25 -6.96
N GLN A 108 23.20 21.91 -6.26
CA GLN A 108 23.09 23.38 -6.25
C GLN A 108 24.12 24.10 -5.37
N THR A 109 24.80 23.37 -4.48
CA THR A 109 25.81 23.91 -3.55
C THR A 109 27.24 23.41 -3.86
N GLY A 110 27.42 22.60 -4.91
CA GLY A 110 28.73 22.16 -5.39
C GLY A 110 29.54 23.32 -5.98
N PRO A 111 30.88 23.30 -5.86
CA PRO A 111 31.73 24.44 -6.19
C PRO A 111 31.51 24.88 -7.64
N GLN A 112 31.15 26.15 -7.83
CA GLN A 112 31.33 26.84 -9.10
C GLN A 112 32.79 26.63 -9.50
N LYS A 113 33.03 25.77 -10.48
CA LYS A 113 34.30 25.78 -11.21
C LYS A 113 34.34 27.10 -11.96
N SER A 114 34.98 28.11 -11.35
CA SER A 114 35.50 29.29 -12.03
C SER A 114 36.66 28.90 -12.94
#